data_AF-A0A1I4FAV0-F1
#
_entry.id   AF-A0A1I4FAV0-F1
#
_cell.length_a   1.000
_cell.length_b   1.000
_cell.length_c   1.000
_cell.angle_alpha   90.00
_cell.angle_beta   90.00
_cell.angle_gamma   90.00
#
_symmetry.space_group_name_H-M   'P 1'
#
loop_
_entity.id
_entity.type
_entity.pdbx_description
1 polymer ?
#
loop_
_entity_poly.entity_id
_entity_poly.type
_entity_poly.pdbx_seq_one_letter_code
_entity_poly.pdbx_strand_id
1 'polypeptide(L)'
;MTIPEPREASATQSALSDIASGDGPVLERLVAMNLDSFENSGLDDRTYFLVRLAALVAMDAAPVSYLINLGLASEAGVTVEDAQGALIAVAPVVGSARVASAAGKILRAFGLAAAAAGVEEEVAKA
;
A
#
# COMPACT_ATOMS: atom_id res chain seq x y z
N MET A 1 -0.10 -49.25 -5.15
CA MET A 1 -0.54 -47.94 -4.64
C MET A 1 -0.30 -46.95 -5.77
N THR A 2 -1.34 -46.56 -6.49
CA THR A 2 -1.20 -45.64 -7.63
C THR A 2 -0.94 -44.26 -7.05
N ILE A 3 0.20 -43.66 -7.40
CA ILE A 3 0.48 -42.25 -7.08
C ILE A 3 -0.53 -41.43 -7.90
N PRO A 4 -1.38 -40.60 -7.28
CA PRO A 4 -2.26 -39.70 -8.03
C PRO A 4 -1.41 -38.77 -8.89
N GLU A 5 -1.78 -38.62 -10.17
CA GLU A 5 -1.18 -37.61 -11.06
C GLU A 5 -1.20 -36.23 -10.38
N PRO A 6 -0.13 -35.42 -10.50
CA PRO A 6 -0.11 -34.07 -9.96
C PRO A 6 -1.23 -33.27 -10.63
N ARG A 7 -2.29 -33.00 -9.86
CA ARG A 7 -3.42 -32.17 -10.30
C ARG A 7 -2.84 -30.84 -10.78
N GLU A 8 -3.00 -30.53 -12.08
CA GLU A 8 -2.77 -29.17 -12.61
C GLU A 8 -3.33 -28.16 -11.60
N ALA A 9 -2.53 -27.13 -11.30
CA ALA A 9 -2.76 -26.17 -10.21
C ALA A 9 -4.23 -26.06 -9.84
N SER A 10 -4.58 -26.47 -8.61
CA SER A 10 -5.99 -26.56 -8.22
C SER A 10 -6.71 -25.23 -8.50
N ALA A 11 -8.00 -25.24 -8.86
CA ALA A 11 -8.75 -24.00 -9.13
C ALA A 11 -8.58 -22.92 -8.05
N THR A 12 -8.38 -23.32 -6.78
CA THR A 12 -8.00 -22.45 -5.65
C THR A 12 -6.62 -21.82 -5.80
N GLN A 13 -5.62 -22.58 -6.25
CA GLN A 13 -4.27 -22.08 -6.52
C GLN A 13 -4.28 -21.08 -7.68
N SER A 14 -5.01 -21.36 -8.76
CA SER A 14 -5.19 -20.40 -9.87
C SER A 14 -5.80 -19.10 -9.35
N ALA A 15 -6.92 -19.17 -8.63
CA ALA A 15 -7.56 -17.97 -8.09
C ALA A 15 -6.67 -17.17 -7.12
N LEU A 16 -5.86 -17.84 -6.29
CA LEU A 16 -4.91 -17.16 -5.39
C LEU A 16 -3.73 -16.55 -6.16
N SER A 17 -3.25 -17.21 -7.23
CA SER A 17 -2.25 -16.67 -8.14
C SER A 17 -2.78 -15.44 -8.86
N ASP A 18 -4.02 -15.44 -9.33
CA ASP A 18 -4.67 -14.30 -9.97
C ASP A 18 -4.77 -13.13 -8.98
N ILE A 19 -5.21 -13.38 -7.73
CA ILE A 19 -5.22 -12.37 -6.66
C ILE A 19 -3.82 -11.80 -6.39
N ALA A 20 -2.80 -12.65 -6.30
CA ALA A 20 -1.43 -12.23 -6.01
C ALA A 20 -0.81 -11.42 -7.15
N SER A 21 -1.17 -11.73 -8.40
CA SER A 21 -0.79 -10.98 -9.60
C SER A 21 -1.59 -9.68 -9.76
N GLY A 22 -2.61 -9.46 -8.92
CA GLY A 22 -3.49 -8.30 -9.00
C GLY A 22 -4.41 -8.35 -10.22
N ASP A 23 -4.84 -9.54 -10.64
CA ASP A 23 -5.71 -9.69 -11.81
C ASP A 23 -6.98 -8.84 -11.71
N GLY A 24 -7.39 -8.33 -12.88
CA GLY A 24 -8.36 -7.23 -13.06
C GLY A 24 -9.56 -7.27 -12.13
N PRO A 25 -10.34 -8.36 -12.01
CA PRO A 25 -11.57 -8.37 -11.24
C PRO A 25 -11.38 -8.08 -9.74
N VAL A 26 -10.24 -8.46 -9.16
CA VAL A 26 -9.97 -8.25 -7.72
C VAL A 26 -9.46 -6.84 -7.50
N LEU A 27 -8.51 -6.39 -8.31
CA LEU A 27 -7.95 -5.05 -8.20
C LEU A 27 -9.01 -3.97 -8.46
N GLU A 28 -9.87 -4.15 -9.48
CA GLU A 28 -11.00 -3.26 -9.77
C GLU A 28 -11.93 -3.11 -8.56
N ARG A 29 -12.23 -4.21 -7.87
CA ARG A 29 -13.07 -4.19 -6.66
C ARG A 29 -12.38 -3.49 -5.51
N LEU A 30 -11.09 -3.71 -5.30
CA LEU A 30 -10.32 -2.99 -4.29
C LEU A 30 -10.31 -1.48 -4.59
N VAL A 31 -10.11 -1.09 -5.84
CA VAL A 31 -10.16 0.33 -6.26
C VAL A 31 -11.54 0.92 -5.99
N ALA A 32 -12.62 0.24 -6.41
CA ALA A 32 -13.99 0.68 -6.15
C ALA A 32 -14.26 0.87 -4.65
N MET A 33 -13.85 -0.09 -3.80
CA MET A 33 -14.01 0.05 -2.35
C MET A 33 -13.27 1.26 -1.77
N ASN A 34 -12.08 1.60 -2.30
CA ASN A 34 -11.33 2.77 -1.84
C ASN A 34 -12.01 4.08 -2.30
N LEU A 35 -12.50 4.14 -3.54
CA LEU A 35 -13.24 5.29 -4.06
C LEU A 35 -14.55 5.49 -3.30
N ASP A 36 -15.35 4.43 -3.13
CA ASP A 36 -16.59 4.48 -2.35
C ASP A 36 -16.31 4.94 -0.91
N SER A 37 -15.24 4.44 -0.28
CA SER A 37 -14.86 4.85 1.07
C SER A 37 -14.46 6.32 1.13
N PHE A 38 -13.80 6.83 0.09
CA PHE A 38 -13.43 8.24 -0.02
C PHE A 38 -14.67 9.13 -0.11
N GLU A 39 -15.54 8.88 -1.08
CA GLU A 39 -16.75 9.64 -1.33
C GLU A 39 -17.72 9.62 -0.13
N ASN A 40 -17.88 8.46 0.52
CA ASN A 40 -18.82 8.31 1.63
C ASN A 40 -18.26 8.80 2.99
N SER A 41 -16.96 9.10 3.09
CA SER A 41 -16.36 9.54 4.35
C SER A 41 -16.82 10.94 4.79
N GLY A 42 -17.17 11.80 3.83
CA GLY A 42 -17.47 13.21 4.06
C GLY A 42 -16.26 14.05 4.52
N LEU A 43 -15.05 13.50 4.47
CA LEU A 43 -13.81 14.22 4.76
C LEU A 43 -13.31 14.95 3.51
N ASP A 44 -12.64 16.08 3.70
CA ASP A 44 -11.84 16.67 2.63
C ASP A 44 -10.65 15.77 2.27
N ASP A 45 -10.14 15.92 1.05
CA ASP A 45 -9.10 15.08 0.47
C ASP A 45 -7.87 14.95 1.38
N ARG A 46 -7.37 16.08 1.88
CA ARG A 46 -6.19 16.13 2.74
C ARG A 46 -6.45 15.38 4.04
N THR A 47 -7.57 15.64 4.70
CA THR A 47 -7.96 14.95 5.94
C THR A 47 -8.14 13.45 5.73
N TYR A 48 -8.76 13.02 4.63
CA TYR A 48 -8.96 11.61 4.32
C TYR A 48 -7.62 10.86 4.23
N PHE A 49 -6.66 11.39 3.47
CA PHE A 49 -5.37 10.71 3.29
C PHE A 49 -4.52 10.71 4.56
N LEU A 50 -4.66 11.70 5.45
CA LEU A 50 -4.03 11.71 6.77
C LEU A 50 -4.64 10.66 7.71
N VAL A 51 -5.97 10.53 7.73
CA VAL A 51 -6.66 9.48 8.49
C VAL A 51 -6.24 8.10 7.97
N ARG A 52 -6.15 7.94 6.65
CA ARG A 52 -5.71 6.70 6.04
C ARG A 52 -4.25 6.38 6.37
N LEU A 53 -3.36 7.37 6.36
CA LEU A 53 -1.98 7.21 6.82
C LEU A 53 -1.93 6.73 8.28
N ALA A 54 -2.68 7.38 9.17
CA ALA A 54 -2.78 6.98 10.57
C ALA A 54 -3.26 5.53 10.74
N ALA A 55 -4.24 5.10 9.94
CA ALA A 55 -4.72 3.71 9.94
C ALA A 55 -3.64 2.72 9.47
N LEU A 56 -2.88 3.06 8.42
CA LEU A 56 -1.76 2.22 7.95
C LEU A 56 -0.69 2.05 9.03
N VAL A 57 -0.35 3.13 9.74
CA VAL A 57 0.58 3.09 10.88
C VAL A 57 0.03 2.20 12.00
N ALA A 58 -1.24 2.38 12.36
CA ALA A 58 -1.90 1.59 13.41
C ALA A 58 -1.90 0.09 13.09
N MET A 59 -2.11 -0.28 11.83
CA MET A 59 -2.09 -1.67 11.37
C MET A 59 -0.68 -2.22 11.09
N ASP A 60 0.34 -1.37 11.07
CA ASP A 60 1.70 -1.70 10.61
C ASP A 60 1.70 -2.33 9.22
N ALA A 61 1.07 -1.61 8.29
CA ALA A 61 0.84 -2.06 6.93
C ALA A 61 2.13 -2.46 6.17
N ALA A 62 1.94 -3.09 5.01
CA ALA A 62 3.05 -3.41 4.11
C ALA A 62 3.71 -2.12 3.56
N PRO A 63 5.02 -2.13 3.26
CA PRO A 63 5.74 -0.96 2.72
C PRO A 63 5.05 -0.29 1.51
N VAL A 64 4.57 -1.11 0.56
CA VAL A 64 3.90 -0.62 -0.65
C VAL A 64 2.62 0.16 -0.36
N SER A 65 1.89 -0.20 0.71
CA SER A 65 0.65 0.48 1.10
C SER A 65 0.91 1.94 1.51
N TYR A 66 2.07 2.23 2.09
CA TYR A 66 2.46 3.61 2.42
C TYR A 66 2.78 4.42 1.17
N LEU A 67 3.47 3.84 0.17
CA LEU A 67 3.77 4.56 -1.08
C LEU A 67 2.51 4.94 -1.84
N ILE A 68 1.59 3.99 -2.00
CA ILE A 68 0.33 4.23 -2.71
C ILE A 68 -0.44 5.35 -2.00
N ASN A 69 -0.53 5.29 -0.67
CA ASN A 69 -1.22 6.33 0.09
C ASN A 69 -0.52 7.69 0.00
N LEU A 70 0.81 7.74 0.18
CA LEU A 70 1.57 8.99 0.17
C LEU A 70 1.61 9.64 -1.21
N GLY A 71 1.63 8.84 -2.29
CA GLY A 71 1.51 9.33 -3.66
C GLY A 71 0.19 10.06 -3.87
N LEU A 72 -0.94 9.39 -3.58
CA LEU A 72 -2.27 10.00 -3.68
C LEU A 72 -2.44 11.18 -2.72
N ALA A 73 -1.88 11.09 -1.51
CA ALA A 73 -1.91 12.17 -0.52
C ALA A 73 -1.19 13.43 -1.04
N SER A 74 -0.09 13.27 -1.76
CA SER A 74 0.65 14.40 -2.33
C SER A 74 -0.15 15.15 -3.40
N GLU A 75 -0.94 14.43 -4.20
CA GLU A 75 -1.88 15.02 -5.17
C GLU A 75 -2.98 15.81 -4.47
N ALA A 76 -3.40 15.36 -3.27
CA ALA A 76 -4.33 16.06 -2.39
C ALA A 76 -3.69 17.18 -1.54
N GLY A 77 -2.41 17.51 -1.78
CA GLY A 77 -1.71 18.59 -1.09
C GLY A 77 -1.23 18.26 0.33
N VAL A 78 -1.21 16.99 0.73
CA VAL A 78 -0.58 16.55 1.98
C VAL A 78 0.93 16.69 1.86
N THR A 79 1.55 17.43 2.78
CA THR A 79 3.01 17.64 2.78
C THR A 79 3.73 16.60 3.64
N VAL A 80 5.07 16.59 3.56
CA VAL A 80 5.91 15.75 4.42
C VAL A 80 5.74 16.14 5.89
N GLU A 81 5.59 17.43 6.17
CA GLU A 81 5.35 17.97 7.50
C GLU A 81 4.01 17.50 8.07
N ASP A 82 2.97 17.39 7.22
CA ASP A 82 1.69 16.83 7.63
C ASP A 82 1.80 15.35 7.99
N ALA A 83 2.50 14.56 7.18
CA ALA A 83 2.74 13.15 7.45
C ALA A 83 3.53 12.98 8.75
N GLN A 84 4.59 13.77 8.96
CA GLN A 84 5.34 13.80 10.21
C GLN A 84 4.45 14.17 11.39
N GLY A 85 3.63 15.21 11.23
CA GLY A 85 2.65 15.64 12.23
C GLY A 85 1.68 14.52 12.60
N ALA A 86 1.17 13.78 11.61
CA ALA A 86 0.31 12.62 11.84
C ALA A 86 1.03 11.51 12.62
N LEU A 87 2.28 11.18 12.25
CA LEU A 87 3.08 10.18 12.97
C LEU A 87 3.33 10.59 14.43
N ILE A 88 3.63 11.86 14.69
CA ILE A 88 3.78 12.42 16.03
C ILE A 88 2.45 12.34 16.79
N ALA A 89 1.35 12.73 16.15
CA ALA A 89 0.02 12.75 16.76
C ALA A 89 -0.46 11.35 17.17
N VAL A 90 -0.20 10.32 16.36
CA VAL A 90 -0.60 8.94 16.69
C VAL A 90 0.35 8.24 17.65
N ALA A 91 1.60 8.71 17.80
CA ALA A 91 2.63 8.04 18.60
C ALA A 91 2.18 7.66 20.03
N PRO A 92 1.44 8.49 20.79
CA PRO A 92 0.96 8.13 22.12
C PRO A 92 -0.11 7.02 22.11
N VAL A 93 -0.81 6.84 20.98
CA VAL A 93 -1.89 5.85 20.82
C VAL A 93 -1.36 4.51 20.35
N VAL A 94 -0.48 4.51 19.33
CA VAL A 94 0.02 3.28 18.69
C VAL A 94 1.37 2.82 19.27
N GLY A 95 2.05 3.68 20.02
CA GLY A 95 3.37 3.43 20.59
C GLY A 95 4.54 3.72 19.64
N SER A 96 5.71 4.02 20.21
CA SER A 96 6.92 4.39 19.46
C SER A 96 7.42 3.28 18.52
N ALA A 97 7.24 2.01 18.88
CA ALA A 97 7.63 0.88 18.04
C ALA A 97 6.88 0.83 16.70
N ARG A 98 5.56 1.11 16.72
CA ARG A 98 4.73 1.18 15.50
C ARG A 98 5.15 2.35 14.62
N VAL A 99 5.42 3.52 15.22
CA VAL A 99 5.87 4.71 14.48
C VAL A 99 7.23 4.47 13.81
N ALA A 100 8.19 3.89 14.54
CA ALA A 100 9.51 3.56 14.00
C ALA A 100 9.42 2.52 12.87
N SER A 101 8.58 1.50 13.03
CA SER A 101 8.31 0.50 11.98
C SER A 101 7.75 1.16 10.71
N ALA A 102 6.73 2.01 10.85
CA ALA A 102 6.15 2.74 9.73
C ALA A 102 7.19 3.60 9.00
N ALA A 103 7.99 4.38 9.74
CA ALA A 103 9.06 5.19 9.17
C ALA A 103 10.08 4.35 8.37
N GLY A 104 10.52 3.22 8.94
CA GLY A 104 11.44 2.30 8.26
C GLY A 104 10.83 1.67 7.00
N LYS A 105 9.54 1.32 7.04
CA LYS A 105 8.82 0.76 5.88
C LYS A 105 8.62 1.78 4.78
N ILE A 106 8.32 3.04 5.12
CA ILE A 106 8.22 4.15 4.17
C ILE A 106 9.56 4.33 3.45
N LEU A 107 10.67 4.43 4.20
CA LEU A 107 12.02 4.58 3.61
C LEU A 107 12.39 3.40 2.71
N ARG A 108 12.12 2.17 3.15
CA ARG A 108 12.37 0.96 2.36
C ARG A 108 11.58 0.97 1.05
N ALA A 109 10.33 1.39 1.12
CA ALA A 109 9.48 1.43 -0.05
C ALA A 109 9.99 2.46 -1.07
N PHE A 110 10.38 3.66 -0.64
CA PHE A 110 11.01 4.64 -1.54
C PHE A 110 12.32 4.12 -2.15
N GLY A 111 13.16 3.43 -1.37
CA GLY A 111 14.37 2.81 -1.88
C GLY A 111 14.10 1.72 -2.94
N LEU A 112 13.06 0.90 -2.76
CA LEU A 112 12.65 -0.10 -3.74
C LEU A 112 12.08 0.54 -5.02
N ALA A 113 11.27 1.59 -4.88
CA ALA A 113 10.70 2.31 -6.02
C ALA A 113 11.80 3.00 -6.85
N ALA A 114 12.79 3.63 -6.19
CA ALA A 114 13.93 4.24 -6.86
C ALA A 114 14.80 3.20 -7.60
N ALA A 115 15.03 2.03 -6.98
CA ALA A 115 15.78 0.95 -7.61
C ALA A 115 15.06 0.39 -8.85
N ALA A 116 13.74 0.23 -8.79
CA ALA A 116 12.94 -0.22 -9.93
C ALA A 116 12.97 0.78 -11.11
N ALA A 117 12.83 2.08 -10.82
CA ALA A 117 12.91 3.12 -11.84
C ALA A 117 14.28 3.16 -12.54
N GLY A 118 15.37 2.93 -11.80
CA GLY A 118 16.71 2.84 -12.39
C GLY A 118 16.90 1.65 -13.34
N VAL A 119 16.25 0.51 -13.06
CA VAL A 119 16.26 -0.67 -13.93
C VAL A 119 15.46 -0.42 -15.21
N GLU A 120 14.29 0.21 -15.11
CA GLU A 120 13.47 0.57 -16.28
C GLU A 120 14.21 1.52 -17.23
N GLU A 121 14.97 2.48 -16.69
CA GLU A 121 15.79 3.40 -17.48
C GLU A 121 16.97 2.70 -18.20
N GLU A 122 17.56 1.68 -17.57
CA GLU A 122 18.64 0.88 -18.17
C GLU A 122 18.11 -0.02 -19.30
N VAL A 123 16.95 -0.64 -19.11
CA VAL A 123 16.29 -1.45 -20.14
C VAL A 123 15.79 -0.61 -21.31
N ALA A 124 15.32 0.62 -21.07
CA ALA A 124 14.88 1.54 -22.13
C ALA A 124 16.05 2.09 -22.98
N LYS A 125 17.30 1.99 -22.50
CA LYS A 125 18.51 2.43 -23.21
C LYS A 125 19.26 1.30 -23.92
N ALA A 126 18.89 0.03 -23.67
CA ALA A 126 19.48 -1.16 -24.28
C ALA A 126 18.75 -1.56 -25.57
#